data_AF-A0A3D2FA09-F1
#
_entry.id   AF-A0A3D2FA09-F1
#
_cell.length_a   1.000
_cell.length_b   1.000
_cell.length_c   1.000
_cell.angle_alpha   90.00
_cell.angle_beta   90.00
_cell.angle_gamma   90.00
#
_symmetry.space_group_name_H-M   'P 1'
#
loop_
_entity.id
_entity.type
_entity.pdbx_description
1 polymer ?
#
loop_
_entity_poly.entity_id
_entity_poly.type
_entity_poly.pdbx_seq_one_letter_code
_entity_poly.pdbx_strand_id
1 'polypeptide(L)' 'QFFDFAYELGDEFTVMKRGTVSFNKRADGLDRQTLYDAVMV' A
#
# COMPACT_ATOMS: atom_id res chain seq x y z
N GLN A 1 13.27 2.41 1.31
CA GLN A 1 13.55 3.35 2.43
C GLN A 1 12.26 3.90 3.00
N PHE A 2 11.60 4.89 2.38
CA PHE A 2 10.32 5.42 2.92
C PHE A 2 9.15 4.42 2.83
N PHE A 3 9.14 3.59 1.79
CA PHE A 3 8.12 2.55 1.62
C PHE A 3 8.12 1.55 2.77
N ASP A 4 9.28 1.01 3.11
CA ASP A 4 9.41 -0.03 4.14
C ASP A 4 8.97 0.50 5.51
N PHE A 5 9.37 1.73 5.82
CA PHE A 5 8.92 2.42 7.03
C PHE A 5 7.40 2.61 7.07
N ALA A 6 6.79 3.08 5.98
CA ALA A 6 5.34 3.26 5.91
C ALA A 6 4.58 1.93 5.99
N TYR A 7 5.16 0.86 5.44
CA TYR A 7 4.59 -0.48 5.50
C TYR A 7 4.63 -1.06 6.91
N GLU A 8 5.75 -0.89 7.63
CA GLU A 8 5.92 -1.42 8.99
C GLU A 8 5.06 -0.69 10.04
N LEU A 9 4.74 0.58 9.82
CA LEU A 9 3.95 1.42 10.75
C LEU A 9 2.47 1.55 10.40
N GLY A 10 2.06 1.16 9.19
CA GLY A 10 0.70 1.36 8.71
C GLY A 10 -0.23 0.21 9.07
N ASP A 11 -1.41 0.52 9.61
CA ASP A 11 -2.47 -0.46 9.89
C ASP A 11 -3.40 -0.69 8.69
N GLU A 12 -3.55 0.31 7.83
CA GLU A 12 -4.45 0.30 6.68
C GLU A 12 -3.84 1.10 5.52
N PHE A 13 -3.93 0.53 4.32
CA PHE A 13 -3.37 1.11 3.11
C PHE A 13 -4.47 1.31 2.07
N THR A 14 -4.54 2.54 1.57
CA THR A 14 -5.38 2.91 0.43
C THR A 14 -4.48 3.36 -0.71
N VAL A 15 -4.50 2.63 -1.81
CA VAL A 15 -3.77 3.02 -3.02
C VAL A 15 -4.73 3.68 -3.99
N MET A 16 -4.36 4.87 -4.47
CA MET A 16 -5.13 5.64 -5.44
C MET A 16 -4.33 5.82 -6.72
N LYS A 17 -5.00 5.67 -7.88
CA LYS A 17 -4.45 6.00 -9.20
C LYS A 17 -5.38 6.97 -9.90
N ARG A 18 -4.87 8.18 -10.21
CA ARG A 18 -5.56 9.22 -11.00
C ARG A 18 -7.01 9.49 -10.54
N GLY A 19 -7.20 9.71 -9.23
CA GLY A 19 -8.51 10.02 -8.65
C GLY A 19 -9.41 8.81 -8.37
N THR A 20 -9.00 7.60 -8.76
CA THR A 20 -9.72 6.36 -8.49
C THR A 20 -9.00 5.56 -7.41
N VAL A 21 -9.74 5.01 -6.45
CA VAL A 21 -9.21 4.07 -5.46
C VAL A 21 -8.95 2.74 -6.16
N SER A 22 -7.68 2.30 -6.17
CA SER A 22 -7.28 1.01 -6.72
C SER A 22 -7.61 -0.12 -5.77
N PHE A 23 -7.26 0.04 -4.49
CA PHE A 23 -7.71 -0.85 -3.42
C PHE A 23 -7.53 -0.19 -2.05
N ASN A 24 -8.26 -0.74 -1.08
CA ASN A 24 -8.13 -0.47 0.33
C ASN A 24 -8.00 -1.82 1.05
N LYS A 25 -6.94 -1.98 1.84
CA LYS A 25 -6.69 -3.20 2.63
C LYS A 25 -5.99 -2.87 3.94
N ARG A 26 -6.33 -3.64 4.97
CA ARG A 26 -5.58 -3.67 6.23
C ARG A 26 -4.24 -4.37 6.06
N ALA A 27 -3.28 -4.04 6.91
CA ALA A 27 -1.94 -4.59 6.90
C ALA A 27 -1.90 -6.12 7.12
N ASP A 28 -2.85 -6.65 7.89
CA ASP A 28 -2.98 -8.09 8.18
C ASP A 28 -3.31 -8.95 6.95
N GLY A 29 -3.99 -8.39 5.96
CA GLY A 29 -4.41 -9.05 4.72
C GLY A 29 -3.75 -8.50 3.46
N LEU A 30 -2.71 -7.68 3.61
CA LEU A 30 -1.99 -7.06 2.52
C LEU A 30 -0.55 -7.56 2.49
N ASP A 31 -0.15 -8.12 1.35
CA ASP A 31 1.22 -8.51 1.13
C ASP A 31 2.09 -7.30 0.73
N ARG A 32 3.31 -7.25 1.28
CA ARG A 32 4.26 -6.16 1.05
C ARG A 32 4.55 -5.96 -0.43
N GLN A 33 4.77 -7.05 -1.17
CA GLN A 33 5.08 -6.97 -2.59
C GLN A 33 3.89 -6.41 -3.37
N THR A 34 2.68 -6.83 -3.02
CA THR A 34 1.45 -6.31 -3.63
C THR A 34 1.31 -4.78 -3.45
N LEU A 35 1.58 -4.26 -2.26
CA LEU A 35 1.57 -2.80 -2.04
C LEU A 35 2.70 -2.11 -2.79
N TYR A 36 3.89 -2.71 -2.81
CA TYR A 36 5.06 -2.15 -3.49
C TYR A 36 4.81 -2.00 -4.99
N ASP A 37 4.32 -3.06 -5.65
CA ASP A 37 3.99 -3.07 -7.08
C ASP A 37 2.87 -2.08 -7.42
N ALA A 38 1.97 -1.81 -6.47
CA ALA A 38 0.89 -0.85 -6.68
C ALA A 38 1.37 0.60 -6.71
N VAL A 39 2.44 0.91 -5.97
CA VAL A 39 2.98 2.27 -5.77
C VAL A 39 4.21 2.55 -6.66
N MET A 40 5.04 1.54 -6.93
CA MET A 40 6.21 1.65 -7.81
C MET A 40 5.77 1.54 -9.28
N VAL A 41 5.42 2.67 -9.87
CA VAL A 41 5.18 2.84 -11.32
C VAL A 41 6.35 3.59 -11.93
#